data_AF-A0A7S3G2N9-F1
#
_entry.id   AF-A0A7S3G2N9-F1
#
_cell.length_a   1.000
_cell.length_b   1.000
_cell.length_c   1.000
_cell.angle_alpha   90.00
_cell.angle_beta   90.00
_cell.angle_gamma   90.00
#
_symmetry.space_group_name_H-M   'P 1'
#
loop_
_entity.id
_entity.type
_entity.pdbx_description
1 polymer ?
#
loop_
_entity_poly.entity_id
_entity_poly.type
_entity_poly.pdbx_seq_one_letter_code
_entity_poly.pdbx_strand_id
1 'polypeptide(L)'
;VMKKTIDGLLREFCASVVGGTQAARDSFQNDVQILLSKGANGRTPVSNFGQDTSKLLIEFCTSLDVKDVLFASVYQALLKAGMQLSFFEVLPPFIEARRIEWLPADLMQGFVSSFSELGGQHLRTLERCITKLHITRMDLHQLITLCQERQLFDALVHVYTTGMG
;
A
#
# COMPACT_ATOMS: atom_id res chain seq x y z
N VAL A 1 9.02 -21.52 6.09
CA VAL A 1 9.42 -21.01 7.44
C VAL A 1 9.09 -19.53 7.58
N MET A 2 9.56 -18.67 6.68
CA MET A 2 9.35 -17.21 6.74
C MET A 2 7.87 -16.76 6.79
N LYS A 3 6.98 -17.38 5.99
CA LYS A 3 5.53 -17.11 6.04
C LYS A 3 4.91 -17.37 7.43
N LYS A 4 5.35 -18.42 8.15
CA LYS A 4 4.90 -18.70 9.52
C LYS A 4 5.43 -17.69 10.53
N THR A 5 6.65 -17.19 10.32
CA THR A 5 7.24 -16.14 11.17
C THR A 5 6.49 -14.83 11.00
N ILE A 6 6.21 -14.43 9.76
CA ILE A 6 5.42 -13.22 9.45
C ILE A 6 3.99 -13.37 9.99
N ASP A 7 3.35 -14.52 9.80
CA ASP A 7 2.01 -14.82 10.34
C ASP A 7 1.98 -14.71 11.87
N GLY A 8 2.97 -15.31 12.56
CA GLY A 8 3.10 -15.22 14.01
C GLY A 8 3.27 -13.78 14.51
N LEU A 9 4.09 -12.99 13.81
CA LEU A 9 4.36 -11.61 14.18
C LEU A 9 3.14 -10.70 13.93
N LEU A 10 2.42 -10.93 12.83
CA LEU A 10 1.15 -10.27 12.56
C LEU A 10 0.08 -10.66 13.58
N ARG A 11 0.08 -11.91 14.06
CA ARG A 11 -0.87 -12.39 15.05
C ARG A 11 -0.61 -11.81 16.46
N GLU A 12 0.65 -11.69 16.87
CA GLU A 12 1.03 -10.95 18.08
C GLU A 12 0.68 -9.46 17.97
N PHE A 13 0.88 -8.88 16.78
CA PHE A 13 0.48 -7.50 16.52
C PHE A 13 -1.02 -7.30 16.60
N CYS A 14 -1.84 -8.20 16.03
CA CYS A 14 -3.30 -8.16 16.18
C CYS A 14 -3.72 -8.10 17.66
N ALA A 15 -3.09 -8.90 18.50
CA ALA A 15 -3.37 -8.92 19.93
C ALA A 15 -2.98 -7.59 20.61
N SER A 16 -1.94 -6.91 20.12
CA SER A 16 -1.44 -5.65 20.67
C SER A 16 -2.19 -4.41 20.15
N VAL A 17 -2.57 -4.37 18.87
CA VAL A 17 -3.29 -3.25 18.22
C VAL A 17 -4.70 -3.08 18.72
N VAL A 18 -5.39 -4.18 19.05
CA VAL A 18 -6.71 -4.13 19.68
C VAL A 18 -6.67 -3.35 21.01
N GLY A 19 -5.48 -3.17 21.61
CA GLY A 19 -5.26 -2.32 22.79
C GLY A 19 -5.09 -0.82 22.51
N GLY A 20 -5.07 -0.37 21.25
CA GLY A 20 -5.18 1.05 20.86
C GLY A 20 -4.00 1.97 21.22
N THR A 21 -2.86 1.45 21.69
CA THR A 21 -1.73 2.29 22.14
C THR A 21 -0.78 2.65 21.00
N GLN A 22 -0.38 3.93 20.92
CA GLN A 22 0.63 4.42 19.97
C GLN A 22 1.97 3.66 20.13
N ALA A 23 2.29 3.21 21.34
CA ALA A 23 3.48 2.40 21.63
C ALA A 23 3.46 1.03 20.93
N ALA A 24 2.30 0.37 20.83
CA ALA A 24 2.17 -0.91 20.11
C ALA A 24 2.42 -0.72 18.60
N ARG A 25 1.96 0.41 18.05
CA ARG A 25 2.19 0.77 16.64
C ARG A 25 3.66 1.02 16.33
N ASP A 26 4.36 1.75 17.21
CA ASP A 26 5.79 2.03 17.08
C ASP A 26 6.64 0.75 17.22
N SER A 27 6.33 -0.07 18.23
CA SER A 27 7.00 -1.36 18.44
C SER A 27 6.85 -2.29 17.24
N PHE A 28 5.68 -2.32 16.61
CA PHE A 28 5.46 -3.11 15.41
C PHE A 28 6.16 -2.55 14.19
N GLN A 29 6.14 -1.22 13.99
CA GLN A 29 6.89 -0.60 12.91
C GLN A 29 8.38 -0.95 13.01
N ASN A 30 8.92 -0.96 14.24
CA ASN A 30 10.30 -1.35 14.50
C ASN A 30 10.53 -2.85 14.24
N ASP A 31 9.64 -3.74 14.68
CA ASP A 31 9.80 -5.18 14.47
C ASP A 31 9.68 -5.57 12.99
N VAL A 32 8.70 -5.01 12.27
CA VAL A 32 8.58 -5.12 10.81
C VAL A 32 9.86 -4.61 10.16
N GLN A 33 10.38 -3.45 10.54
CA GLN A 33 11.67 -2.96 10.03
C GLN A 33 12.83 -3.93 10.27
N ILE A 34 12.92 -4.52 11.46
CA ILE A 34 13.95 -5.53 11.81
C ILE A 34 13.79 -6.79 10.97
N LEU A 35 12.55 -7.25 10.73
CA LEU A 35 12.27 -8.38 9.85
C LEU A 35 12.67 -8.10 8.41
N LEU A 36 12.30 -6.92 7.90
CA LEU A 36 12.64 -6.49 6.53
C LEU A 36 14.17 -6.38 6.37
N SER A 37 14.87 -5.82 7.36
CA SER A 37 16.34 -5.72 7.35
C SER A 37 17.03 -7.07 7.47
N LYS A 38 16.46 -8.03 8.22
CA LYS A 38 16.97 -9.41 8.31
C LYS A 38 16.68 -10.22 7.06
N GLY A 39 15.50 -10.04 6.45
CA GLY A 39 15.09 -10.70 5.21
C GLY A 39 15.93 -10.28 4.01
N ALA A 40 16.30 -9.01 3.91
CA ALA A 40 17.20 -8.49 2.87
C ALA A 40 18.62 -9.11 2.90
N ASN A 41 19.08 -9.55 4.07
CA ASN A 41 20.40 -10.20 4.25
C ASN A 41 20.35 -11.73 4.09
N GLY A 42 19.15 -12.32 3.97
CA GLY A 42 18.97 -13.76 3.85
C GLY A 42 19.22 -14.24 2.42
N ARG A 43 20.34 -14.92 2.20
CA ARG A 43 20.65 -15.70 0.99
C ARG A 43 19.61 -16.79 0.74
N THR A 44 18.48 -16.47 0.12
CA THR A 44 17.76 -17.43 -0.72
C THR A 44 17.14 -16.73 -1.92
N PRO A 45 17.26 -17.30 -3.14
CA PRO A 45 16.62 -16.81 -4.35
C PRO A 45 15.12 -17.13 -4.33
N VAL A 46 14.39 -16.59 -3.35
CA VAL A 46 12.93 -16.54 -3.42
C VAL A 46 12.61 -15.28 -4.19
N SER A 47 12.40 -15.45 -5.49
CA SER A 47 11.89 -14.42 -6.38
C SER A 47 10.72 -13.71 -5.69
N ASN A 48 10.93 -12.43 -5.33
CA ASN A 48 9.92 -11.50 -4.86
C ASN A 48 9.57 -11.47 -3.35
N PHE A 49 10.53 -11.71 -2.43
CA PHE A 49 10.35 -11.51 -0.97
C PHE A 49 9.59 -10.23 -0.58
N GLY A 50 9.87 -9.10 -1.25
CA GLY A 50 9.18 -7.83 -1.00
C GLY A 50 7.69 -7.87 -1.37
N GLN A 51 7.32 -8.55 -2.46
CA GLN A 51 5.92 -8.67 -2.89
C GLN A 51 5.17 -9.64 -1.98
N ASP A 52 5.75 -10.79 -1.63
CA ASP A 52 5.14 -11.74 -0.69
C ASP A 52 4.84 -11.09 0.67
N THR A 53 5.81 -10.34 1.20
CA THR A 53 5.67 -9.65 2.48
C THR A 53 4.59 -8.56 2.40
N SER A 54 4.62 -7.74 1.34
CA SER A 54 3.61 -6.70 1.12
C SER A 54 2.21 -7.28 0.97
N LYS A 55 2.06 -8.37 0.22
CA LYS A 55 0.78 -9.05 0.01
C LYS A 55 0.19 -9.55 1.34
N LEU A 56 1.01 -10.19 2.16
CA LEU A 56 0.58 -10.64 3.49
C LEU A 56 0.15 -9.44 4.34
N LEU A 57 0.97 -8.41 4.44
CA LEU A 57 0.64 -7.22 5.23
C LEU A 57 -0.69 -6.58 4.82
N ILE A 58 -0.94 -6.44 3.51
CA ILE A 58 -2.19 -5.90 2.98
C ILE A 58 -3.37 -6.83 3.31
N GLU A 59 -3.23 -8.13 3.07
CA GLU A 59 -4.29 -9.12 3.32
C GLU A 59 -4.70 -9.15 4.81
N PHE A 60 -3.71 -9.09 5.70
CA PHE A 60 -3.92 -9.03 7.14
C PHE A 60 -4.58 -7.71 7.56
N CYS A 61 -4.04 -6.56 7.17
CA CYS A 61 -4.60 -5.27 7.56
C CYS A 61 -6.03 -5.07 7.02
N THR A 62 -6.30 -5.58 5.82
CA THR A 62 -7.66 -5.59 5.26
C THR A 62 -8.59 -6.50 6.06
N SER A 63 -8.13 -7.70 6.44
CA SER A 63 -8.96 -8.66 7.19
C SER A 63 -9.31 -8.19 8.60
N LEU A 64 -8.46 -7.33 9.18
CA LEU A 64 -8.64 -6.72 10.50
C LEU A 64 -9.31 -5.35 10.43
N ASP A 65 -9.60 -4.85 9.23
CA ASP A 65 -10.11 -3.50 8.96
C ASP A 65 -9.23 -2.36 9.52
N VAL A 66 -7.93 -2.58 9.69
CA VAL A 66 -6.95 -1.60 10.22
C VAL A 66 -6.21 -0.87 9.09
N LYS A 67 -6.95 -0.30 8.14
CA LYS A 67 -6.40 0.36 6.95
C LYS A 67 -5.53 1.58 7.32
N ASP A 68 -5.89 2.30 8.38
CA ASP A 68 -5.09 3.43 8.89
C ASP A 68 -3.66 3.03 9.27
N VAL A 69 -3.49 1.85 9.87
CA VAL A 69 -2.18 1.34 10.29
C VAL A 69 -1.37 0.83 9.09
N LEU A 70 -2.06 0.23 8.11
CA LEU A 70 -1.45 -0.16 6.84
C LEU A 70 -0.84 1.05 6.14
N PHE A 71 -1.59 2.14 6.08
CA PHE A 71 -1.18 3.34 5.34
C PHE A 71 -0.17 4.21 6.07
N ALA A 72 -0.15 4.16 7.41
CA ALA A 72 0.82 4.89 8.22
C ALA A 72 2.07 4.06 8.53
N SER A 73 1.97 3.14 9.49
CA SER A 73 3.11 2.42 10.06
C SER A 73 3.70 1.39 9.11
N VAL A 74 2.86 0.58 8.46
CA VAL A 74 3.33 -0.47 7.55
C VAL A 74 3.97 0.13 6.31
N TYR A 75 3.30 1.11 5.68
CA TYR A 75 3.84 1.80 4.52
C TYR A 75 5.18 2.48 4.82
N GLN A 76 5.30 3.19 5.95
CA GLN A 76 6.56 3.77 6.40
C GLN A 76 7.68 2.73 6.56
N ALA A 77 7.36 1.55 7.11
CA ALA A 77 8.33 0.47 7.23
C ALA A 77 8.78 -0.07 5.86
N LEU A 78 7.85 -0.21 4.91
CA LEU A 78 8.18 -0.66 3.55
C LEU A 78 9.00 0.40 2.79
N LEU A 79 8.67 1.68 2.98
CA LEU A 79 9.39 2.82 2.41
C LEU A 79 10.85 2.83 2.87
N LYS A 80 11.08 2.75 4.19
CA LYS A 80 12.44 2.70 4.78
C LYS A 80 13.25 1.50 4.30
N ALA A 81 12.59 0.39 3.99
CA ALA A 81 13.24 -0.81 3.48
C ALA A 81 13.41 -0.82 1.94
N GLY A 82 12.98 0.23 1.24
CA GLY A 82 13.06 0.30 -0.23
C GLY A 82 12.10 -0.64 -0.96
N MET A 83 11.09 -1.18 -0.28
CA MET A 83 10.12 -2.14 -0.81
C MET A 83 8.78 -1.51 -1.22
N GLN A 84 8.72 -0.17 -1.28
CA GLN A 84 7.54 0.57 -1.72
C GLN A 84 7.03 0.12 -3.10
N LEU A 85 7.94 -0.19 -4.03
CA LEU A 85 7.57 -0.62 -5.36
C LEU A 85 6.85 -1.98 -5.32
N SER A 86 7.41 -2.93 -4.58
CA SER A 86 6.80 -4.25 -4.40
C SER A 86 5.44 -4.17 -3.73
N PHE A 87 5.22 -3.20 -2.84
CA PHE A 87 3.92 -2.93 -2.24
C PHE A 87 2.90 -2.45 -3.29
N PHE A 88 3.30 -1.49 -4.11
CA PHE A 88 2.45 -0.96 -5.17
C PHE A 88 2.18 -1.97 -6.29
N GLU A 89 3.09 -2.90 -6.57
CA GLU A 89 2.85 -3.98 -7.54
C GLU A 89 1.77 -4.97 -7.08
N VAL A 90 1.69 -5.24 -5.77
CA VAL A 90 0.69 -6.17 -5.23
C VAL A 90 -0.62 -5.49 -4.84
N LEU A 91 -0.66 -4.16 -4.76
CA LEU A 91 -1.85 -3.37 -4.40
C LEU A 91 -3.05 -3.52 -5.37
N PRO A 92 -2.88 -3.54 -6.72
CA PRO A 92 -3.97 -3.54 -7.69
C PRO A 92 -5.03 -4.64 -7.46
N PRO A 93 -4.69 -5.93 -7.28
CA PRO A 93 -5.70 -6.96 -7.06
C PRO A 93 -6.55 -6.73 -5.79
N PHE A 94 -6.02 -6.04 -4.77
CA PHE A 94 -6.80 -5.71 -3.58
C PHE A 94 -7.75 -4.54 -3.80
N ILE A 95 -7.36 -3.55 -4.62
CA ILE A 95 -8.24 -2.45 -5.03
C ILE A 95 -9.36 -2.99 -5.93
N GLU A 96 -9.02 -3.85 -6.90
CA GLU A 96 -10.00 -4.48 -7.77
C GLU A 96 -10.99 -5.36 -7.00
N ALA A 97 -10.54 -6.04 -5.95
CA ALA A 97 -11.38 -6.81 -5.04
C ALA A 97 -12.22 -5.95 -4.08
N ARG A 98 -12.18 -4.61 -4.17
CA ARG A 98 -12.79 -3.65 -3.22
C ARG A 98 -12.40 -3.87 -1.77
N ARG A 99 -11.23 -4.46 -1.54
CA ARG A 99 -10.64 -4.60 -0.22
C ARG A 99 -10.01 -3.29 0.24
N ILE A 100 -9.41 -2.56 -0.70
CA ILE A 100 -8.93 -1.19 -0.51
C ILE A 100 -9.81 -0.28 -1.35
N GLU A 101 -10.62 0.55 -0.69
CA GLU A 101 -11.58 1.43 -1.35
C GLU A 101 -11.10 2.88 -1.42
N TRP A 102 -10.09 3.23 -0.63
CA TRP A 102 -9.50 4.56 -0.56
C TRP A 102 -8.01 4.45 -0.25
N LEU A 103 -7.25 5.45 -0.69
CA LEU A 103 -5.83 5.61 -0.39
C LEU A 103 -5.62 7.04 0.11
N PRO A 104 -4.78 7.27 1.12
CA PRO A 104 -4.41 8.63 1.48
C PRO A 104 -3.54 9.26 0.40
N ALA A 105 -3.59 10.58 0.38
CA ALA A 105 -2.89 11.48 -0.52
C ALA A 105 -1.40 11.13 -0.72
N ASP A 106 -0.69 10.87 0.38
CA ASP A 106 0.74 10.54 0.39
C ASP A 106 1.04 9.23 -0.36
N LEU A 107 0.24 8.19 -0.09
CA LEU A 107 0.31 6.90 -0.76
C LEU A 107 -0.05 6.99 -2.24
N MET A 108 -1.06 7.78 -2.57
CA MET A 108 -1.49 8.01 -3.94
C MET A 108 -0.35 8.63 -4.75
N GLN A 109 0.33 9.63 -4.19
CA GLN A 109 1.46 10.29 -4.81
C GLN A 109 2.64 9.31 -5.04
N GLY A 110 2.98 8.51 -4.02
CA GLY A 110 4.01 7.48 -4.16
C GLY A 110 3.66 6.42 -5.20
N PHE A 111 2.38 6.02 -5.25
CA PHE A 111 1.88 5.03 -6.19
C PHE A 111 2.00 5.51 -7.63
N VAL A 112 1.48 6.72 -7.88
CA VAL A 112 1.52 7.37 -9.18
C VAL A 112 2.97 7.61 -9.62
N SER A 113 3.83 8.14 -8.74
CA SER A 113 5.23 8.42 -9.10
C SER A 113 5.94 7.14 -9.50
N SER A 114 5.86 6.09 -8.68
CA SER A 114 6.52 4.81 -8.94
C SER A 114 6.05 4.20 -10.26
N PHE A 115 4.73 4.19 -10.50
CA PHE A 115 4.13 3.59 -11.71
C PHE A 115 4.39 4.43 -12.96
N SER A 116 4.44 5.76 -12.82
CA SER A 116 4.81 6.67 -13.90
C SER A 116 6.26 6.49 -14.32
N GLU A 117 7.17 6.21 -13.38
CA GLU A 117 8.58 5.93 -13.66
C GLU A 117 8.78 4.59 -14.37
N LEU A 118 7.96 3.57 -14.07
CA LEU A 118 7.98 2.27 -14.75
C LEU A 118 7.40 2.32 -16.17
N GLY A 119 6.36 3.12 -16.38
CA GLY A 119 5.67 3.24 -17.66
C GLY A 119 4.97 1.96 -18.14
N GLY A 120 4.45 1.98 -19.37
CA GLY A 120 3.89 0.81 -20.04
C GLY A 120 2.59 0.26 -19.42
N GLN A 121 2.58 -1.02 -19.02
CA GLN A 121 1.39 -1.69 -18.47
C GLN A 121 1.03 -1.25 -17.04
N HIS A 122 2.01 -0.72 -16.30
CA HIS A 122 1.78 -0.20 -14.95
C HIS A 122 0.86 1.02 -14.98
N LEU A 123 1.06 1.95 -15.93
CA LEU A 123 0.18 3.10 -16.13
C LEU A 123 -1.30 2.71 -16.32
N ARG A 124 -1.58 1.73 -17.18
CA ARG A 124 -2.96 1.23 -17.37
C ARG A 124 -3.54 0.60 -16.10
N THR A 125 -2.69 -0.07 -15.32
CA THR A 125 -3.10 -0.68 -14.05
C THR A 125 -3.45 0.40 -13.03
N LEU A 126 -2.67 1.49 -12.99
CA LEU A 126 -2.92 2.65 -12.15
C LEU A 126 -4.26 3.32 -12.50
N GLU A 127 -4.53 3.58 -13.78
CA GLU A 127 -5.81 4.16 -14.23
C GLU A 127 -7.00 3.31 -13.79
N ARG A 128 -6.91 1.99 -14.00
CA ARG A 128 -7.96 1.05 -13.60
C ARG A 128 -8.14 1.00 -12.08
N CYS A 129 -7.07 1.15 -11.30
CA CYS A 129 -7.15 1.27 -9.85
C CYS A 129 -7.84 2.57 -9.43
N ILE A 130 -7.46 3.72 -9.99
CA ILE A 130 -8.05 5.02 -9.68
C ILE A 130 -9.56 5.01 -9.92
N THR A 131 -10.00 4.45 -11.04
CA THR A 131 -11.42 4.31 -11.39
C THR A 131 -12.22 3.40 -10.44
N LYS A 132 -11.54 2.51 -9.70
CA LYS A 132 -12.18 1.65 -8.70
C LYS A 132 -12.16 2.23 -7.28
N LEU A 133 -11.30 3.20 -7.02
CA LEU A 133 -11.20 3.88 -5.73
C LEU A 133 -12.36 4.88 -5.57
N HIS A 134 -12.85 5.02 -4.34
CA HIS A 134 -13.88 6.00 -4.00
C HIS A 134 -13.27 7.40 -3.89
N ILE A 135 -13.22 8.09 -5.03
CA ILE A 135 -12.76 9.47 -5.19
C ILE A 135 -13.46 10.46 -4.24
N THR A 136 -14.71 10.19 -3.86
CA THR A 136 -15.50 11.01 -2.94
C THR A 136 -14.99 11.00 -1.49
N ARG A 137 -14.20 9.98 -1.10
CA ARG A 137 -13.56 9.90 0.22
C ARG A 137 -12.11 10.41 0.21
N MET A 138 -11.60 10.75 -0.96
CA MET A 138 -10.23 11.19 -1.16
C MET A 138 -10.19 12.69 -1.43
N ASP A 139 -9.02 13.30 -1.22
CA ASP A 139 -8.84 14.72 -1.52
C ASP A 139 -8.86 14.92 -3.05
N LEU A 140 -10.00 15.40 -3.53
CA LEU A 140 -10.30 15.58 -4.94
C LEU A 140 -9.34 16.60 -5.58
N HIS A 141 -8.96 17.63 -4.82
CA HIS A 141 -8.02 18.65 -5.25
C HIS A 141 -6.64 18.04 -5.50
N GLN A 142 -6.15 17.24 -4.54
CA GLN A 142 -4.84 16.61 -4.66
C GLN A 142 -4.80 15.56 -5.77
N LEU A 143 -5.89 14.82 -6.00
CA LEU A 143 -5.99 13.88 -7.12
C LEU A 143 -5.94 14.57 -8.48
N ILE A 144 -6.63 15.70 -8.64
CA ILE A 144 -6.60 16.49 -9.88
C ILE A 144 -5.17 16.99 -10.16
N THR A 145 -4.50 17.57 -9.15
CA THR A 145 -3.13 18.04 -9.29
C THR A 145 -2.17 16.91 -9.64
N LEU A 146 -2.28 15.75 -8.98
CA LEU A 146 -1.46 14.57 -9.26
C LEU A 146 -1.69 14.01 -10.66
N CYS A 147 -2.94 13.94 -11.11
CA CYS A 147 -3.26 13.45 -12.46
C CYS A 147 -2.80 14.44 -13.55
N GLN A 148 -2.89 15.75 -13.30
CA GLN A 148 -2.39 16.79 -14.22
C GLN A 148 -0.87 16.75 -14.36
N GLU A 149 -0.14 16.70 -13.24
CA GLU A 149 1.34 16.67 -13.23
C GLU A 149 1.91 15.46 -13.96
N ARG A 150 1.16 14.35 -14.01
CA ARG A 150 1.64 13.05 -14.52
C ARG A 150 0.94 12.60 -15.80
N GLN A 151 0.17 13.48 -16.42
CA GLN A 151 -0.55 13.23 -17.68
C GLN A 151 -1.46 11.99 -17.65
N LEU A 152 -2.07 11.70 -16.50
CA LEU A 152 -3.03 10.60 -16.34
C LEU A 152 -4.42 11.03 -16.81
N PHE A 153 -4.58 11.22 -18.12
CA PHE A 153 -5.77 11.85 -18.68
C PHE A 153 -7.07 11.06 -18.46
N ASP A 154 -7.05 9.72 -18.51
CA ASP A 154 -8.27 8.91 -18.34
C ASP A 154 -8.75 8.95 -16.88
N ALA A 155 -7.81 8.83 -15.93
CA ALA A 155 -8.06 9.01 -14.50
C ALA A 155 -8.55 10.43 -14.18
N LEU A 156 -7.93 11.47 -14.77
CA LEU A 156 -8.33 12.86 -14.60
C LEU A 156 -9.78 13.09 -15.05
N VAL A 157 -10.15 12.59 -16.24
CA VAL A 157 -11.51 12.68 -16.77
C VAL A 157 -12.50 11.97 -15.84
N HIS A 158 -12.14 10.80 -15.30
CA HIS A 158 -12.96 10.06 -14.35
C HIS A 158 -13.15 10.81 -13.01
N VAL A 159 -12.09 11.39 -12.45
CA VAL A 159 -12.16 12.21 -11.23
C VAL A 159 -13.06 13.43 -11.47
N TYR A 160 -12.92 14.09 -12.60
CA TYR A 160 -13.69 15.29 -12.95
C TYR A 160 -15.18 14.98 -13.15
N THR A 161 -15.51 13.84 -13.77
CA THR A 161 -16.90 13.41 -13.99
C THR A 161 -17.58 12.92 -12.72
N THR A 162 -16.83 12.35 -11.77
CA THR A 162 -17.42 11.82 -10.52
C THR A 162 -17.46 12.88 -9.41
N GLY A 163 -16.57 13.87 -9.43
CA GLY A 163 -16.55 14.97 -8.45
C GLY A 163 -17.58 16.07 -8.69
N MET A 164 -18.16 16.15 -9.90
CA MET A 164 -19.21 17.09 -10.27
C MET A 164 -20.62 16.48 -10.39
N GLY A 165 -20.78 15.21 -9.98
CA GLY A 165 -22.05 14.49 -9.95
C GLY A 165 -22.76 14.57 -8.61
#